data_AF-A0A821F113-F1
#
_entry.id   AF-A0A821F113-F1
#
_cell.length_a   1.000
_cell.length_b   1.000
_cell.length_c   1.000
_cell.angle_alpha   90.00
_cell.angle_beta   90.00
_cell.angle_gamma   90.00
#
_symmetry.space_group_name_H-M   'P 1'
#
loop_
_entity.id
_entity.type
_entity.pdbx_description
1 polymer ?
#
loop_
_entity_poly.entity_id
_entity_poly.type
_entity_poly.pdbx_seq_one_letter_code
_entity_poly.pdbx_strand_id
1 'polypeptide(L)'
;MVIWLVKLKLINDNDQQLLSILAPTRNPDIHTNQGYFLGKLLIDMEQYRRAEQVLFGLLEDPNFRSQPRRLVRLHNGLGDIYTCKNEYIKALDHYQQALQMSFTYLPSDHPDLAPKYKAIGDTHLNQKDYIHALENYEKAIELLKKDTSQVNFEIIADLHICVNKTKRLIKSNE
;
A
#
# COMPACT_ATOMS: atom_id res chain seq x y z
N MET A 1 -30.95 -18.01 -11.63
CA MET A 1 -29.81 -17.97 -10.69
C MET A 1 -29.49 -16.51 -10.43
N VAL A 2 -29.93 -15.97 -9.30
CA VAL A 2 -29.77 -14.54 -8.98
C VAL A 2 -28.49 -14.40 -8.16
N ILE A 3 -27.48 -13.77 -8.74
CA ILE A 3 -26.23 -13.43 -8.04
C ILE A 3 -26.53 -12.14 -7.27
N TRP A 4 -26.62 -12.23 -5.95
CA TRP A 4 -26.69 -11.04 -5.10
C TRP A 4 -25.30 -10.45 -4.98
N LEU A 5 -25.10 -9.26 -5.56
CA LEU A 5 -23.92 -8.44 -5.31
C LEU A 5 -24.09 -7.79 -3.94
N VAL A 6 -23.54 -8.41 -2.91
CA VAL A 6 -23.54 -7.85 -1.55
C VAL A 6 -22.50 -6.73 -1.50
N LYS A 7 -22.92 -5.50 -1.78
CA LYS A 7 -22.16 -4.30 -1.39
C LYS A 7 -22.30 -4.16 0.13
N LEU A 8 -21.33 -4.69 0.88
CA LEU A 8 -21.18 -4.41 2.30
C LEU A 8 -20.85 -2.93 2.47
N LYS A 9 -21.88 -2.12 2.68
CA LYS A 9 -21.72 -0.78 3.22
C LYS A 9 -21.77 -0.95 4.74
N LEU A 10 -20.60 -1.05 5.38
CA LEU A 10 -20.48 -1.15 6.84
C LEU A 10 -20.54 0.28 7.40
N ILE A 11 -21.73 0.66 7.90
CA ILE A 11 -22.11 2.08 8.13
C ILE A 11 -21.97 2.48 9.61
N ASN A 12 -21.52 1.59 10.52
CA ASN A 12 -21.54 1.89 11.95
C ASN A 12 -20.52 1.06 12.77
N ASP A 13 -19.77 1.72 13.65
CA ASP A 13 -18.83 1.11 14.61
C ASP A 13 -19.50 0.19 15.66
N ASN A 14 -20.84 0.21 15.76
CA ASN A 14 -21.63 -0.62 16.68
C ASN A 14 -22.22 -1.89 16.04
N ASP A 15 -21.80 -2.25 14.83
CA ASP A 15 -22.29 -3.46 14.17
C ASP A 15 -21.82 -4.73 14.92
N GLN A 16 -22.77 -5.54 15.41
CA GLN A 16 -22.47 -6.79 16.12
C GLN A 16 -21.77 -7.85 15.25
N GLN A 17 -21.97 -7.84 13.93
CA GLN A 17 -21.22 -8.72 13.03
C GLN A 17 -19.77 -8.25 12.90
N LEU A 18 -19.55 -6.93 12.80
CA LEU A 18 -18.20 -6.36 12.83
C LEU A 18 -17.53 -6.63 14.17
N LEU A 19 -18.23 -6.44 15.29
CA LEU A 19 -17.69 -6.72 16.64
C LEU A 19 -17.40 -8.20 16.88
N SER A 20 -18.12 -9.13 16.26
CA SER A 20 -17.82 -10.57 16.37
C SER A 20 -16.66 -11.00 15.48
N ILE A 21 -16.52 -10.40 14.29
CA ILE A 21 -15.32 -10.54 13.44
C ILE A 21 -14.10 -9.89 14.12
N LEU A 22 -14.30 -8.78 14.83
CA LEU A 22 -13.30 -8.06 15.61
C LEU A 22 -13.14 -8.58 17.05
N ALA A 23 -13.94 -9.53 17.52
CA ALA A 23 -13.84 -10.04 18.90
C ALA A 23 -12.49 -10.73 19.18
N PRO A 24 -11.91 -11.50 18.23
CA PRO A 24 -10.52 -11.98 18.34
C PRO A 24 -9.49 -10.84 18.35
N THR A 25 -9.84 -9.65 17.86
CA THR A 25 -8.96 -8.49 17.67
C THR A 25 -8.89 -7.56 18.90
N ARG A 26 -9.70 -7.82 19.94
CA ARG A 26 -9.52 -7.25 21.28
C ARG A 26 -8.46 -7.99 22.10
N ASN A 27 -8.02 -9.14 21.62
CA ASN A 27 -6.94 -9.89 22.22
C ASN A 27 -5.62 -9.41 21.56
N PRO A 28 -4.60 -9.00 22.33
CA PRO A 28 -3.30 -8.59 21.77
C PRO A 28 -2.58 -9.71 20.98
N ASP A 29 -3.09 -10.93 21.02
CA ASP A 29 -2.61 -12.11 20.30
C ASP A 29 -3.17 -12.23 18.87
N ILE A 30 -3.23 -11.14 18.08
CA ILE A 30 -3.56 -11.25 16.64
C ILE A 30 -2.34 -11.81 15.89
N HIS A 31 -2.02 -13.08 16.14
CA HIS A 31 -0.90 -13.74 15.52
C HIS A 31 -1.26 -14.12 14.09
N THR A 32 -0.51 -13.53 13.16
CA THR A 32 -0.45 -13.83 11.72
C THR A 32 -1.47 -13.09 10.83
N ASN A 33 -1.83 -13.65 9.68
CA ASN A 33 -2.30 -12.91 8.51
C ASN A 33 -3.58 -12.07 8.73
N GLN A 34 -4.40 -12.46 9.70
CA GLN A 34 -5.65 -11.79 10.05
C GLN A 34 -5.42 -10.34 10.50
N GLY A 35 -4.34 -10.07 11.24
CA GLY A 35 -4.01 -8.71 11.69
C GLY A 35 -3.66 -7.78 10.53
N TYR A 36 -2.94 -8.28 9.52
CA TYR A 36 -2.65 -7.49 8.32
C TYR A 36 -3.91 -7.17 7.53
N PHE A 37 -4.78 -8.17 7.30
CA PHE A 37 -6.05 -7.95 6.61
C PHE A 37 -6.95 -6.97 7.37
N LEU A 38 -6.96 -7.04 8.70
CA LEU A 38 -7.64 -6.07 9.55
C LEU A 38 -7.05 -4.66 9.38
N GLY A 39 -5.73 -4.52 9.44
CA GLY A 39 -5.06 -3.25 9.21
C GLY A 39 -5.46 -2.64 7.87
N LYS A 40 -5.45 -3.44 6.80
CA LYS A 40 -5.91 -3.01 5.46
C LYS A 40 -7.38 -2.58 5.45
N LEU A 41 -8.28 -3.36 6.06
CA LEU A 41 -9.68 -3.00 6.17
C LEU A 41 -9.88 -1.68 6.92
N LEU A 42 -9.12 -1.47 7.99
CA LEU A 42 -9.16 -0.22 8.76
C LEU A 42 -8.65 0.98 7.95
N ILE A 43 -7.65 0.79 7.07
CA ILE A 43 -7.21 1.81 6.11
C ILE A 43 -8.34 2.16 5.14
N ASP A 44 -8.99 1.14 4.56
CA ASP A 44 -10.09 1.31 3.61
C ASP A 44 -11.31 2.00 4.27
N MET A 45 -11.49 1.82 5.58
CA MET A 45 -12.51 2.51 6.38
C MET A 45 -12.06 3.88 6.93
N GLU A 46 -10.88 4.37 6.51
CA GLU A 46 -10.27 5.63 6.96
C GLU A 46 -10.00 5.69 8.48
N GLN A 47 -10.00 4.55 9.16
CA GLN A 47 -9.72 4.42 10.59
C GLN A 47 -8.20 4.36 10.84
N TYR A 48 -7.47 5.35 10.34
CA TYR A 48 -6.00 5.37 10.27
C TYR A 48 -5.32 5.14 11.62
N ARG A 49 -5.83 5.74 12.71
CA ARG A 49 -5.25 5.56 14.05
C ARG A 49 -5.33 4.10 14.50
N ARG A 50 -6.44 3.42 14.24
CA ARG A 50 -6.62 2.00 14.61
C ARG A 50 -5.79 1.10 13.70
N ALA A 51 -5.74 1.41 12.41
CA ALA A 51 -4.89 0.69 11.45
C ALA A 51 -3.41 0.77 11.87
N GLU A 52 -2.95 1.97 12.23
CA GLU A 52 -1.58 2.24 12.68
C GLU A 52 -1.25 1.40 13.92
N GLN A 53 -2.14 1.38 14.93
CA GLN A 53 -1.97 0.55 16.14
C GLN A 53 -1.83 -0.94 15.82
N VAL A 54 -2.70 -1.47 14.94
CA VAL A 54 -2.66 -2.89 14.55
C VAL A 54 -1.36 -3.21 13.80
N LEU A 55 -0.95 -2.38 12.84
CA LEU A 55 0.25 -2.64 12.05
C LEU A 55 1.54 -2.50 12.89
N PHE A 56 1.62 -1.55 13.82
CA PHE A 56 2.75 -1.45 14.75
C PHE A 56 2.82 -2.62 15.73
N GLY A 57 1.68 -3.08 16.26
CA GLY A 57 1.65 -4.30 17.08
C GLY A 57 2.20 -5.52 16.35
N LEU A 58 1.89 -5.66 15.06
CA LEU A 58 2.45 -6.73 14.22
C LEU A 58 3.94 -6.55 13.92
N LEU A 59 4.45 -5.32 13.85
CA LEU A 59 5.88 -5.06 13.69
C LEU A 59 6.69 -5.43 14.94
N GLU A 60 6.07 -5.44 16.11
CA GLU A 60 6.70 -5.84 17.38
C GLU A 60 6.71 -7.36 17.58
N ASP A 61 5.84 -8.11 16.91
CA ASP A 61 5.79 -9.59 16.98
C ASP A 61 7.07 -10.21 16.37
N PRO A 62 7.89 -10.93 17.17
CA PRO A 62 9.11 -11.58 16.70
C PRO A 62 8.88 -12.59 15.56
N ASN A 63 7.73 -13.27 15.53
CA ASN A 63 7.38 -14.23 14.48
C ASN A 63 7.14 -13.55 13.13
N PHE A 64 6.76 -12.27 13.17
CA PHE A 64 6.56 -11.47 11.97
C PHE A 64 7.87 -10.87 11.48
N ARG A 65 8.73 -10.44 12.42
CA ARG A 65 10.09 -9.93 12.12
C ARG A 65 10.97 -10.95 11.39
N SER A 66 10.77 -12.24 11.61
CA SER A 66 11.53 -13.29 10.93
C SER A 66 11.12 -13.53 9.46
N GLN A 67 10.08 -12.84 8.96
CA GLN A 67 9.53 -13.07 7.62
C GLN A 67 9.60 -11.81 6.73
N PRO A 68 10.64 -11.65 5.90
CA PRO A 68 10.87 -10.43 5.11
C PRO A 68 9.68 -10.04 4.22
N ARG A 69 9.06 -11.01 3.56
CA ARG A 69 7.87 -10.79 2.70
C ARG A 69 6.68 -10.20 3.45
N ARG A 70 6.53 -10.56 4.73
CA ARG A 70 5.44 -10.07 5.56
C ARG A 70 5.74 -8.65 6.03
N LEU A 71 6.97 -8.37 6.46
CA LEU A 71 7.40 -7.02 6.85
C LEU A 71 7.23 -6.01 5.72
N VAL A 72 7.56 -6.38 4.48
CA VAL A 72 7.30 -5.55 3.29
C VAL A 72 5.83 -5.12 3.20
N ARG A 73 4.89 -6.02 3.52
CA ARG A 73 3.46 -5.68 3.51
C ARG A 73 3.06 -4.73 4.63
N LEU A 74 3.64 -4.85 5.83
CA LEU A 74 3.37 -3.91 6.93
C LEU A 74 3.90 -2.53 6.61
N HIS A 75 5.12 -2.43 6.11
CA HIS A 75 5.71 -1.15 5.71
C HIS A 75 4.92 -0.49 4.58
N ASN A 76 4.44 -1.25 3.59
CA ASN A 76 3.54 -0.71 2.58
C ASN A 76 2.23 -0.16 3.20
N GLY A 77 1.59 -0.91 4.11
CA GLY A 77 0.36 -0.45 4.76
C GLY A 77 0.58 0.79 5.64
N LEU A 78 1.71 0.89 6.33
CA LEU A 78 2.08 2.11 7.07
C LEU A 78 2.33 3.29 6.12
N GLY A 79 3.00 3.03 4.99
CA GLY A 79 3.15 4.03 3.92
C GLY A 79 1.81 4.57 3.43
N ASP A 80 0.83 3.68 3.20
CA ASP A 80 -0.52 4.05 2.78
C ASP A 80 -1.20 4.93 3.84
N ILE A 81 -1.13 4.53 5.12
CA ILE A 81 -1.67 5.30 6.25
C ILE A 81 -1.09 6.72 6.30
N TYR A 82 0.24 6.85 6.24
CA TYR A 82 0.87 8.16 6.35
C TYR A 82 0.64 9.02 5.11
N THR A 83 0.49 8.41 3.93
CA THR A 83 0.05 9.12 2.72
C THR A 83 -1.34 9.71 2.91
N CYS A 84 -2.29 8.94 3.43
CA CYS A 84 -3.64 9.40 3.74
C CYS A 84 -3.68 10.48 4.83
N LYS A 85 -2.75 10.44 5.78
CA LYS A 85 -2.58 11.48 6.82
C LYS A 85 -1.83 12.73 6.33
N ASN A 86 -1.41 12.76 5.06
CA ASN A 86 -0.54 13.79 4.48
C ASN A 86 0.84 13.92 5.17
N GLU A 87 1.28 12.88 5.87
CA GLU A 87 2.59 12.78 6.52
C GLU A 87 3.61 12.17 5.56
N TYR A 88 3.81 12.83 4.43
CA TYR A 88 4.47 12.24 3.25
C TYR A 88 5.92 11.79 3.49
N ILE A 89 6.69 12.46 4.36
CA ILE A 89 8.07 12.06 4.69
C ILE A 89 8.08 10.69 5.37
N LYS A 90 7.15 10.43 6.30
CA LYS A 90 7.02 9.12 6.96
C LYS A 90 6.52 8.05 6.00
N ALA A 91 5.62 8.43 5.09
CA ALA A 91 5.15 7.52 4.04
C ALA A 91 6.31 7.06 3.16
N LEU A 92 7.16 7.99 2.69
CA LEU A 92 8.35 7.68 1.91
C LEU A 92 9.32 6.77 2.65
N ASP A 93 9.61 7.04 3.94
CA ASP A 93 10.50 6.20 4.75
C ASP A 93 10.01 4.74 4.77
N HIS A 94 8.72 4.52 5.02
CA HIS A 94 8.16 3.18 5.03
C HIS A 94 8.11 2.51 3.65
N TYR A 95 7.75 3.22 2.58
CA TYR A 95 7.80 2.64 1.24
C TYR A 95 9.23 2.31 0.80
N GLN A 96 10.21 3.13 1.16
CA GLN A 96 11.63 2.89 0.89
C GLN A 96 12.15 1.67 1.68
N GLN A 97 11.77 1.53 2.94
CA GLN A 97 12.06 0.32 3.74
C GLN A 97 11.45 -0.92 3.07
N ALA A 98 10.18 -0.87 2.67
CA ALA A 98 9.53 -1.98 1.97
C ALA A 98 10.21 -2.34 0.63
N LEU A 99 10.67 -1.34 -0.11
CA LEU A 99 11.42 -1.53 -1.35
C LEU A 99 12.79 -2.17 -1.08
N GLN A 100 13.55 -1.64 -0.12
CA GLN A 100 14.86 -2.18 0.25
C GLN A 100 14.78 -3.63 0.69
N MET A 101 13.78 -3.96 1.50
CA MET A 101 13.52 -5.34 1.96
C MET A 101 13.07 -6.25 0.82
N SER A 102 12.35 -5.73 -0.17
CA SER A 102 11.95 -6.53 -1.35
C SER A 102 13.17 -7.03 -2.13
N PHE A 103 14.27 -6.25 -2.18
CA PHE A 103 15.50 -6.65 -2.85
C PHE A 103 16.23 -7.82 -2.17
N THR A 104 15.88 -8.20 -0.93
CA THR A 104 16.51 -9.36 -0.28
C THR A 104 16.02 -10.69 -0.83
N TYR A 105 14.91 -10.69 -1.58
CA TYR A 105 14.31 -11.92 -2.14
C TYR A 105 13.76 -11.77 -3.55
N LEU A 106 13.80 -10.57 -4.14
CA LEU A 106 13.47 -10.32 -5.55
C LEU A 106 14.67 -9.68 -6.25
N PRO A 107 14.95 -10.07 -7.52
CA PRO A 107 15.91 -9.34 -8.33
C PRO A 107 15.42 -7.92 -8.62
N SER A 108 16.34 -7.02 -8.94
CA SER A 108 16.06 -5.58 -9.06
C SER A 108 15.12 -5.21 -10.21
N ASP A 109 14.93 -6.10 -11.15
CA ASP A 109 14.07 -5.97 -12.33
C ASP A 109 12.73 -6.71 -12.18
N HIS A 110 12.43 -7.27 -11.01
CA HIS A 110 11.22 -8.05 -10.80
C HIS A 110 9.95 -7.17 -10.88
N PRO A 111 8.90 -7.61 -11.61
CA PRO A 111 7.66 -6.84 -11.78
C PRO A 111 6.94 -6.52 -10.46
N ASP A 112 7.00 -7.41 -9.45
CA ASP A 112 6.46 -7.16 -8.09
C ASP A 112 7.04 -5.92 -7.36
N LEU A 113 8.09 -5.31 -7.88
CA LEU A 113 8.62 -4.05 -7.34
C LEU A 113 7.83 -2.83 -7.84
N ALA A 114 7.14 -2.93 -8.98
CA ALA A 114 6.43 -1.81 -9.61
C ALA A 114 5.38 -1.14 -8.71
N PRO A 115 4.56 -1.86 -7.91
CA PRO A 115 3.60 -1.22 -7.01
C PRO A 115 4.27 -0.32 -5.95
N LYS A 116 5.48 -0.65 -5.50
CA LYS A 116 6.22 0.18 -4.51
C LYS A 116 6.71 1.46 -5.15
N TYR A 117 7.30 1.38 -6.34
CA TYR A 117 7.67 2.56 -7.11
C TYR A 117 6.45 3.45 -7.42
N LYS A 118 5.30 2.86 -7.78
CA LYS A 118 4.05 3.62 -7.94
C LYS A 118 3.66 4.35 -6.66
N ALA A 119 3.68 3.69 -5.51
CA ALA A 119 3.31 4.30 -4.22
C ALA A 119 4.25 5.46 -3.82
N ILE A 120 5.56 5.29 -4.05
CA ILE A 120 6.56 6.37 -3.88
C ILE A 120 6.25 7.53 -4.83
N GLY A 121 5.94 7.24 -6.10
CA GLY A 121 5.55 8.24 -7.10
C GLY A 121 4.29 9.00 -6.70
N ASP A 122 3.26 8.31 -6.24
CA ASP A 122 2.01 8.90 -5.72
C ASP A 122 2.29 9.81 -4.51
N THR A 123 3.22 9.41 -3.64
CA THR A 123 3.61 10.21 -2.46
C THR A 123 4.33 11.50 -2.86
N HIS A 124 5.29 11.43 -3.77
CA HIS A 124 5.96 12.61 -4.32
C HIS A 124 4.98 13.53 -5.08
N LEU A 125 4.05 12.95 -5.83
CA LEU A 125 3.00 13.72 -6.52
C LEU A 125 2.17 14.55 -5.52
N ASN A 126 1.80 13.94 -4.39
CA ASN A 126 1.07 14.62 -3.31
C ASN A 126 1.91 15.70 -2.61
N GLN A 127 3.24 15.50 -2.51
CA GLN A 127 4.19 16.52 -2.07
C GLN A 127 4.43 17.65 -3.08
N LYS A 128 3.84 17.57 -4.28
CA LYS A 128 4.13 18.44 -5.44
C LYS A 128 5.57 18.33 -5.96
N ASP A 129 6.25 17.25 -5.61
CA ASP A 129 7.56 16.92 -6.14
C ASP A 129 7.39 16.14 -7.45
N TYR A 130 7.06 16.87 -8.50
CA TYR A 130 6.65 16.28 -9.77
C TYR A 130 7.77 15.55 -10.51
N ILE A 131 9.03 15.95 -10.29
CA ILE A 131 10.19 15.34 -10.92
C ILE A 131 10.38 13.92 -10.38
N HIS A 132 10.51 13.78 -9.06
CA HIS A 132 10.67 12.46 -8.45
C HIS A 132 9.43 11.58 -8.61
N ALA A 133 8.22 12.17 -8.64
CA ALA A 133 7.01 11.43 -8.98
C ALA A 133 7.11 10.77 -10.36
N LEU A 134 7.53 11.55 -11.37
CA LEU A 134 7.65 11.08 -12.74
C LEU A 134 8.69 9.96 -12.88
N GLU A 135 9.87 10.13 -12.28
CA GLU A 135 10.95 9.12 -12.30
C GLU A 135 10.46 7.78 -11.73
N ASN A 136 9.75 7.81 -10.61
CA ASN A 136 9.23 6.61 -9.96
C ASN A 136 8.13 5.92 -10.79
N TYR A 137 7.22 6.68 -11.41
CA TYR A 137 6.22 6.10 -12.31
C TYR A 137 6.85 5.46 -13.55
N GLU A 138 7.84 6.12 -14.16
CA GLU A 138 8.55 5.58 -15.33
C GLU A 138 9.32 4.30 -14.96
N LYS A 139 9.91 4.24 -13.76
CA LYS A 139 10.54 3.02 -13.25
C LYS A 139 9.54 1.87 -13.07
N ALA A 140 8.37 2.14 -12.51
CA ALA A 140 7.31 1.14 -12.38
C ALA A 140 6.87 0.58 -13.74
N ILE A 141 6.74 1.44 -14.75
CA ILE A 141 6.39 1.02 -16.12
C ILE A 141 7.49 0.16 -16.74
N GLU A 142 8.77 0.53 -16.55
CA GLU A 142 9.91 -0.24 -17.06
C GLU A 142 9.90 -1.69 -16.56
N LEU A 143 9.64 -1.88 -15.27
CA LEU A 143 9.59 -3.19 -14.62
C LEU A 143 8.43 -4.05 -15.17
N LEU A 144 7.25 -3.46 -15.32
CA LEU A 144 6.07 -4.17 -15.84
C LEU A 144 6.19 -4.52 -17.33
N LYS A 145 6.93 -3.75 -18.12
CA LYS A 145 7.17 -4.04 -19.54
C LYS A 145 8.17 -5.18 -19.77
N LYS A 146 9.08 -5.42 -18.82
CA LYS A 146 10.07 -6.49 -18.90
C LYS A 146 9.45 -7.87 -18.68
N ASP A 147 8.37 -7.96 -17.92
CA ASP A 147 7.62 -9.19 -17.75
C ASP A 147 6.66 -9.41 -18.92
N THR A 148 7.08 -10.24 -19.88
CA THR A 148 6.26 -10.63 -21.04
C THR A 148 5.27 -11.76 -20.72
N SER A 149 5.32 -12.34 -19.51
CA SER A 149 4.52 -13.51 -19.13
C SER A 149 3.19 -13.15 -18.46
N GLN A 150 3.14 -12.03 -17.73
CA GLN A 150 1.93 -11.42 -17.18
C GLN A 150 1.88 -9.95 -17.55
N VAL A 151 1.38 -9.65 -18.75
CA VAL A 151 1.19 -8.26 -19.15
C VAL A 151 0.06 -7.66 -18.32
N ASN A 152 0.42 -6.90 -17.29
CA ASN A 152 -0.50 -6.16 -16.42
C ASN A 152 -0.97 -4.88 -17.11
N PHE A 153 -1.74 -5.03 -18.20
CA PHE A 153 -2.22 -3.91 -19.02
C PHE A 153 -2.97 -2.85 -18.22
N GLU A 154 -3.75 -3.26 -17.22
CA GLU A 154 -4.50 -2.35 -16.34
C GLU A 154 -3.56 -1.46 -15.52
N ILE A 155 -2.57 -2.05 -14.84
CA ILE A 155 -1.63 -1.29 -13.99
C ILE A 155 -0.76 -0.36 -14.85
N ILE A 156 -0.36 -0.79 -16.05
CA ILE A 156 0.41 0.04 -16.98
C ILE A 156 -0.43 1.23 -17.47
N ALA A 157 -1.73 1.03 -17.74
CA ALA A 157 -2.63 2.11 -18.14
C ALA A 157 -2.78 3.14 -17.02
N ASP A 158 -3.00 2.70 -15.78
CA ASP A 158 -3.07 3.58 -14.61
C ASP A 158 -1.79 4.39 -14.43
N LEU A 159 -0.62 3.76 -14.57
CA LEU A 159 0.67 4.45 -14.49
C LEU A 159 0.83 5.49 -15.60
N HIS A 160 0.40 5.21 -16.83
CA HIS A 160 0.41 6.21 -17.90
C HIS A 160 -0.51 7.40 -17.60
N ILE A 161 -1.66 7.18 -16.97
CA ILE A 161 -2.53 8.28 -16.50
C ILE A 161 -1.79 9.13 -15.47
N CYS A 162 -1.14 8.51 -14.48
CA CYS A 162 -0.33 9.21 -13.48
C CYS A 162 0.81 10.03 -14.13
N VAL A 163 1.55 9.44 -15.08
CA VAL A 163 2.61 10.13 -15.84
C VAL A 163 2.06 11.33 -16.59
N ASN A 164 0.95 11.17 -17.31
CA ASN A 164 0.35 12.26 -18.08
C ASN A 164 -0.15 13.40 -17.19
N LYS A 165 -0.77 13.06 -16.05
CA LYS A 165 -1.17 14.04 -15.02
C LYS A 165 0.03 14.80 -14.50
N THR A 166 1.10 14.09 -14.14
CA THR A 166 2.34 14.69 -13.60
C THR A 166 3.00 15.61 -14.63
N LYS A 167 3.11 15.19 -15.89
CA LYS A 167 3.66 16.02 -16.98
C LYS A 167 2.85 17.30 -17.23
N ARG A 168 1.52 17.25 -17.09
CA ARG A 168 0.67 18.45 -17.17
C ARG A 168 0.95 19.41 -16.01
N LEU A 169 1.10 18.88 -14.79
CA LEU A 169 1.40 19.69 -13.60
C LEU A 169 2.78 20.35 -13.66
N ILE A 170 3.78 19.68 -14.21
CA ILE A 170 5.11 20.28 -14.46
C ILE A 170 4.95 21.50 -15.38
N LYS A 171 4.32 21.32 -16.55
CA LYS A 171 4.12 22.39 -17.54
C LYS A 171 3.29 23.57 -17.02
N SER A 172 2.36 23.34 -16.09
CA SER A 172 1.55 24.42 -15.51
C SER A 172 2.26 25.21 -14.42
N ASN A 173 3.40 24.72 -13.92
CA ASN A 173 4.19 25.34 -12.85
C ASN A 173 5.53 25.91 -13.36
N GLU A 174 5.77 25.86 -14.67
CA GLU A 174 6.84 26.56 -15.40
C GLU A 174 6.36 27.93 -15.86
#